data_AF-A0A8J2YX81-F1
#
_entry.id   AF-A0A8J2YX81-F1
#
_cell.length_a   1.000
_cell.length_b   1.000
_cell.length_c   1.000
_cell.angle_alpha   90.00
_cell.angle_beta   90.00
_cell.angle_gamma   90.00
#
_symmetry.space_group_name_H-M   'P 1'
#
loop_
_entity.id
_entity.type
_entity.pdbx_description
1 polymer ?
#
loop_
_entity_poly.entity_id
_entity_poly.type
_entity_poly.pdbx_seq_one_letter_code
_entity_poly.pdbx_strand_id
1 'polypeptide(L)'
;MHELLANKLAALATAVTDRTDMAFGPARSRSSVAALQTLLHWGPLTATELARILGVAQPTMVRVAGSLIREGLVMRRDKEARNVALELTRAGQSEAERLRRVRLVEMAQLLGALDGEQRRSLDGLVDLLLAAATNGRATARCICRFCAHGICEGAACPVGSRATVLDGEFKERRRDDPGA
;
A
#
# COMPACT_ATOMS: atom_id res chain seq x y z
N MET A 1 -19.38 -14.58 -21.88
CA MET A 1 -19.73 -13.25 -21.32
C MET A 1 -18.81 -12.85 -20.16
N HIS A 2 -18.47 -13.76 -19.22
CA HIS A 2 -17.53 -13.48 -18.12
C HIS A 2 -16.10 -13.15 -18.58
N GLU A 3 -15.60 -13.75 -19.66
CA GLU A 3 -14.24 -13.51 -20.17
C GLU A 3 -14.02 -12.05 -20.62
N LEU A 4 -15.01 -11.45 -21.29
CA LEU A 4 -14.89 -10.06 -21.74
C LEU A 4 -14.79 -9.09 -20.56
N LEU A 5 -15.60 -9.29 -19.51
CA LEU A 5 -15.55 -8.47 -18.30
C LEU A 5 -14.22 -8.67 -17.57
N ALA A 6 -13.76 -9.90 -17.41
CA ALA A 6 -12.47 -10.20 -16.80
C ALA A 6 -11.31 -9.53 -17.55
N ASN A 7 -11.32 -9.59 -18.88
CA ASN A 7 -10.31 -8.94 -19.71
C ASN A 7 -10.35 -7.41 -19.55
N LYS A 8 -11.54 -6.79 -19.54
CA LYS A 8 -11.69 -5.34 -19.32
C LYS A 8 -11.23 -4.91 -17.92
N LEU A 9 -11.52 -5.70 -16.89
CA LEU A 9 -11.07 -5.42 -15.52
C LEU A 9 -9.54 -5.49 -15.42
N ALA A 10 -8.92 -6.49 -16.06
CA ALA A 10 -7.47 -6.60 -16.14
C ALA A 10 -6.85 -5.40 -16.89
N ALA A 11 -7.41 -5.02 -18.04
CA ALA A 11 -6.95 -3.85 -18.80
C ALA A 11 -7.08 -2.55 -17.99
N LEU A 12 -8.17 -2.38 -17.23
CA LEU A 12 -8.36 -1.24 -16.33
C LEU A 12 -7.31 -1.23 -15.21
N ALA A 13 -7.02 -2.38 -14.59
CA ALA A 13 -6.01 -2.49 -13.55
C ALA A 13 -4.60 -2.11 -14.06
N THR A 14 -4.27 -2.50 -15.30
CA THR A 14 -3.04 -2.08 -15.99
C THR A 14 -3.01 -0.58 -16.22
N ALA A 15 -4.07 0.00 -16.81
CA ALA A 15 -4.12 1.43 -17.08
C ALA A 15 -4.04 2.29 -15.80
N VAL A 16 -4.71 1.87 -14.73
CA VAL A 16 -4.63 2.52 -13.40
C VAL A 16 -3.21 2.44 -12.83
N THR A 17 -2.58 1.27 -12.95
CA THR A 17 -1.20 1.04 -12.53
C THR A 17 -0.24 1.94 -13.29
N ASP A 18 -0.28 1.93 -14.62
CA ASP A 18 0.66 2.66 -15.46
C ASP A 18 0.54 4.16 -15.23
N ARG A 19 -0.69 4.69 -15.16
CA ARG A 19 -0.94 6.10 -14.85
C ARG A 19 -0.36 6.51 -13.50
N THR A 20 -0.52 5.66 -12.49
CA THR A 20 0.02 5.90 -11.15
C THR A 20 1.55 5.87 -11.14
N ASP A 21 2.16 4.88 -11.79
CA ASP A 21 3.61 4.72 -11.87
C ASP A 21 4.25 5.87 -12.66
N MET A 22 3.62 6.33 -13.74
CA MET A 22 4.05 7.53 -14.48
C MET A 22 4.00 8.78 -13.60
N ALA A 23 2.95 8.96 -12.80
CA ALA A 23 2.78 10.13 -11.96
C ALA A 23 3.79 10.19 -10.79
N PHE A 24 4.30 9.05 -10.31
CA PHE A 24 5.40 9.02 -9.35
C PHE A 24 6.71 9.58 -9.94
N GLY A 25 6.86 9.52 -11.27
CA GLY A 25 8.01 10.02 -11.99
C GLY A 25 9.23 9.09 -11.91
N PRO A 26 10.30 9.38 -12.68
CA PRO A 26 11.45 8.50 -12.82
C PRO A 26 12.32 8.42 -11.55
N ALA A 27 12.13 9.36 -10.61
CA ALA A 27 12.92 9.43 -9.38
C ALA A 27 12.64 8.25 -8.42
N ARG A 28 11.52 7.53 -8.59
CA ARG A 28 11.07 6.50 -7.65
C ARG A 28 10.56 5.28 -8.38
N SER A 29 11.12 4.11 -8.06
CA SER A 29 10.49 2.85 -8.45
C SER A 29 9.22 2.58 -7.65
N ARG A 30 8.28 1.84 -8.25
CA ARG A 30 7.04 1.43 -7.57
C ARG A 30 7.28 0.73 -6.23
N SER A 31 8.29 -0.13 -6.13
CA SER A 31 8.66 -0.80 -4.87
C SER A 31 9.17 0.18 -3.81
N SER A 32 9.87 1.24 -4.22
CA SER A 32 10.31 2.31 -3.30
C SER A 32 9.11 3.07 -2.76
N VAL A 33 8.16 3.43 -3.63
CA VAL A 33 6.91 4.08 -3.21
C VAL A 33 6.12 3.18 -2.26
N ALA A 34 5.95 1.90 -2.60
CA ALA A 34 5.25 0.94 -1.76
C ALA A 34 5.90 0.81 -0.38
N ALA A 35 7.23 0.78 -0.30
CA ALA A 35 7.96 0.71 0.97
C ALA A 35 7.72 1.97 1.83
N LEU A 36 7.77 3.16 1.21
CA LEU A 36 7.48 4.41 1.91
C LEU A 36 6.04 4.47 2.43
N GLN A 37 5.05 4.10 1.62
CA GLN A 37 3.64 4.05 2.04
C GLN A 37 3.41 3.04 3.18
N THR A 38 4.02 1.86 3.06
CA THR A 38 3.92 0.78 4.05
C THR A 38 4.53 1.20 5.38
N LEU A 39 5.72 1.82 5.37
CA LEU A 39 6.37 2.33 6.57
C LEU A 39 5.64 3.52 7.20
N LEU A 40 4.99 4.37 6.38
CA LEU A 40 4.19 5.48 6.88
C LEU A 40 3.06 5.01 7.80
N HIS A 41 2.44 3.87 7.48
CA HIS A 41 1.26 3.42 8.19
C HIS A 41 1.50 2.23 9.15
N TRP A 42 2.41 1.32 8.81
CA TRP A 42 2.68 0.12 9.61
C TRP A 42 4.11 0.04 10.14
N GLY A 43 4.91 1.08 9.94
CA GLY A 43 6.27 1.17 10.48
C GLY A 43 6.28 1.28 12.02
N PRO A 44 7.41 0.92 12.65
CA PRO A 44 8.64 0.40 12.05
C PRO A 44 8.53 -1.07 11.62
N LEU A 45 9.25 -1.48 10.56
CA LEU A 45 9.22 -2.85 10.00
C LEU A 45 10.60 -3.32 9.55
N THR A 46 10.85 -4.62 9.62
CA THR A 46 12.08 -5.21 9.05
C THR A 46 12.02 -5.26 7.51
N ALA A 47 13.18 -5.38 6.86
CA ALA A 47 13.23 -5.60 5.41
C ALA A 47 12.51 -6.89 4.96
N THR A 48 12.50 -7.91 5.81
CA THR A 48 11.79 -9.18 5.56
C THR A 48 10.27 -8.99 5.59
N GLU A 49 9.74 -8.24 6.56
CA GLU A 49 8.32 -7.90 6.61
C GLU A 49 7.89 -7.04 5.42
N LEU A 50 8.71 -6.04 5.06
CA LEU A 50 8.46 -5.22 3.86
C LEU A 50 8.45 -6.09 2.60
N ALA A 51 9.41 -7.02 2.44
CA ALA A 51 9.46 -7.91 1.29
C ALA A 51 8.17 -8.73 1.15
N ARG A 52 7.66 -9.26 2.27
CA ARG A 52 6.40 -10.01 2.33
C ARG A 52 5.20 -9.14 1.93
N ILE A 53 5.08 -7.92 2.46
CA ILE A 53 3.96 -7.01 2.17
C ILE A 53 4.00 -6.53 0.70
N LEU A 54 5.19 -6.24 0.18
CA LEU A 54 5.38 -5.74 -1.17
C LEU A 54 5.28 -6.84 -2.23
N GLY A 55 5.35 -8.11 -1.84
CA GLY A 55 5.37 -9.25 -2.76
C GLY A 55 6.65 -9.32 -3.59
N VAL A 56 7.79 -8.91 -3.02
CA VAL A 56 9.09 -8.93 -3.70
C VAL A 56 10.07 -9.85 -2.97
N ALA A 57 11.07 -10.37 -3.69
CA ALA A 57 12.12 -11.16 -3.07
C ALA A 57 12.95 -10.31 -2.08
N GLN A 58 13.43 -10.94 -1.00
CA GLN A 58 14.20 -10.27 0.05
C GLN A 58 15.44 -9.51 -0.49
N PRO A 59 16.25 -10.03 -1.44
CA PRO A 59 17.36 -9.27 -2.00
C PRO A 59 16.93 -7.99 -2.73
N THR A 60 15.76 -8.03 -3.39
CA THR A 60 15.17 -6.83 -4.01
C THR A 60 14.78 -5.82 -2.94
N MET A 61 14.17 -6.26 -1.84
CA MET A 61 13.80 -5.36 -0.76
C MET A 61 15.02 -4.75 -0.06
N VAL A 62 16.10 -5.51 0.14
CA VAL A 62 17.35 -4.99 0.72
C VAL A 62 17.94 -3.89 -0.18
N ARG A 63 17.93 -4.06 -1.50
CA ARG A 63 18.38 -3.01 -2.44
C ARG A 63 17.51 -1.76 -2.37
N VAL A 64 16.18 -1.92 -2.33
CA VAL A 64 15.24 -0.80 -2.19
C VAL A 64 15.48 -0.05 -0.88
N ALA A 65 15.54 -0.76 0.25
CA ALA A 65 15.81 -0.17 1.55
C ALA A 65 17.17 0.55 1.59
N GLY A 66 18.21 -0.04 1.01
CA GLY A 66 19.52 0.58 0.90
C GLY A 66 19.49 1.89 0.10
N SER A 67 18.72 1.97 -0.99
CA SER A 67 18.53 3.22 -1.74
C SER A 67 17.83 4.28 -0.88
N LEU A 68 16.70 3.91 -0.26
CA LEU A 68 15.93 4.82 0.59
C LEU A 68 16.74 5.36 1.79
N ILE A 69 17.64 4.55 2.34
CA ILE A 69 18.56 4.98 3.40
C ILE A 69 19.61 5.96 2.86
N ARG A 70 20.24 5.67 1.71
CA ARG A 70 21.21 6.59 1.08
C ARG A 70 20.58 7.93 0.72
N GLU A 71 19.32 7.93 0.34
CA GLU A 71 18.53 9.12 0.03
C GLU A 71 18.00 9.85 1.28
N GLY A 72 18.26 9.31 2.49
CA GLY A 72 17.86 9.94 3.75
C GLY A 72 16.35 9.88 4.04
N LEU A 73 15.60 9.01 3.37
CA LEU A 73 14.15 8.86 3.60
C LEU A 73 13.79 7.77 4.60
N VAL A 74 14.64 6.76 4.72
CA VAL A 74 14.48 5.67 5.68
C VAL A 74 15.70 5.63 6.59
N MET A 75 15.50 5.30 7.85
CA MET A 75 16.57 5.05 8.79
C MET A 75 16.40 3.72 9.50
N ARG A 76 17.51 3.22 10.05
CA ARG A 76 17.58 2.03 10.88
C ARG A 76 17.36 2.44 12.34
N ARG A 77 16.37 1.85 13.02
CA ARG A 77 16.05 2.18 14.43
C ARG A 77 17.18 1.78 15.38
N ASP A 78 17.77 0.60 15.16
CA ASP A 78 18.94 0.11 15.90
C ASP A 78 19.94 -0.53 14.93
N LYS A 79 21.19 -0.07 14.93
CA LYS A 79 22.21 -0.55 14.00
C LYS A 79 22.80 -1.90 14.41
N GLU A 80 22.66 -2.32 15.67
CA GLU A 80 23.31 -3.51 16.21
C GLU A 80 22.42 -4.76 16.22
N ALA A 81 21.11 -4.60 16.01
CA ALA A 81 20.17 -5.72 15.98
C ALA A 81 20.31 -6.58 14.71
N ARG A 82 20.21 -7.90 14.84
CA ARG A 82 20.23 -8.85 13.70
C ARG A 82 19.01 -8.67 12.76
N ASN A 83 17.89 -8.17 13.29
CA ASN A 83 16.66 -7.82 12.55
C ASN A 83 16.40 -6.32 12.66
N VAL A 84 17.18 -5.52 11.93
CA VAL A 84 17.08 -4.06 11.99
C VAL A 84 15.72 -3.58 11.46
N ALA A 85 14.92 -3.00 12.36
CA ALA A 85 13.70 -2.31 11.99
C ALA A 85 14.02 -1.01 11.23
N LEU A 86 13.27 -0.79 10.16
CA LEU A 86 13.31 0.40 9.32
C LEU A 86 12.15 1.31 9.67
N GLU A 87 12.41 2.61 9.67
CA GLU A 87 11.40 3.64 9.88
C GLU A 87 11.63 4.84 8.97
N LEU A 88 10.58 5.63 8.73
CA LEU A 88 10.70 6.84 7.93
C LEU A 88 11.42 7.94 8.73
N THR A 89 12.30 8.67 8.05
CA THR A 89 12.75 9.98 8.52
C THR A 89 11.63 11.01 8.32
N ARG A 90 11.78 12.24 8.84
CA ARG A 90 10.85 13.35 8.53
C ARG A 90 10.74 13.63 7.02
N ALA A 91 11.86 13.55 6.31
CA ALA A 91 11.89 13.68 4.85
C ALA A 91 11.14 12.51 4.18
N GLY A 92 11.32 11.30 4.69
CA GLY A 92 10.59 10.11 4.23
C GLY A 92 9.09 10.21 4.42
N GLN A 93 8.63 10.72 5.56
CA GLN A 93 7.21 10.97 5.83
C GLN A 93 6.63 11.98 4.83
N SER A 94 7.32 13.11 4.64
CA SER A 94 6.91 14.16 3.70
C SER A 94 6.81 13.63 2.26
N GLU A 95 7.79 12.83 1.84
CA GLU A 95 7.80 12.23 0.50
C GLU A 95 6.70 11.18 0.34
N ALA A 96 6.46 10.33 1.36
CA ALA A 96 5.38 9.37 1.34
C ALA A 96 4.01 10.07 1.21
N GLU A 97 3.78 11.14 1.97
CA GLU A 97 2.54 11.92 1.86
C GLU A 97 2.38 12.59 0.49
N ARG A 98 3.46 13.13 -0.08
CA ARG A 98 3.45 13.70 -1.43
C ARG A 98 3.06 12.65 -2.48
N LEU A 99 3.70 11.48 -2.45
CA LEU A 99 3.40 10.37 -3.38
C LEU A 99 1.96 9.85 -3.22
N ARG A 100 1.45 9.80 -1.98
CA ARG A 100 0.04 9.48 -1.71
C ARG A 100 -0.90 10.49 -2.39
N ARG A 101 -0.64 11.79 -2.22
CA ARG A 101 -1.45 12.85 -2.84
C ARG A 101 -1.43 12.76 -4.37
N VAL A 102 -0.25 12.57 -4.97
CA VAL A 102 -0.10 12.39 -6.42
C VAL A 102 -1.01 11.27 -6.93
N ARG A 103 -0.97 10.09 -6.30
CA ARG A 103 -1.85 8.97 -6.71
C ARG A 103 -3.34 9.31 -6.59
N LEU A 104 -3.74 9.96 -5.50
CA LEU A 104 -5.15 10.32 -5.30
C LEU A 104 -5.64 11.33 -6.35
N VAL A 105 -4.80 12.29 -6.75
CA VAL A 105 -5.12 13.25 -7.83
C VAL A 105 -5.33 12.53 -9.16
N GLU A 106 -4.44 11.60 -9.53
CA GLU A 106 -4.60 10.83 -10.76
C GLU A 106 -5.88 9.99 -10.79
N MET A 107 -6.22 9.36 -9.65
CA MET A 107 -7.47 8.60 -9.55
C MET A 107 -8.70 9.50 -9.61
N ALA A 108 -8.66 10.68 -8.97
CA ALA A 108 -9.75 11.65 -9.04
C ALA A 108 -9.99 12.14 -10.49
N GLN A 109 -8.92 12.37 -11.27
CA GLN A 109 -9.04 12.72 -12.68
C GLN A 109 -9.69 11.60 -13.50
N LEU A 110 -9.28 10.35 -13.29
CA LEU A 110 -9.86 9.19 -13.99
C LEU A 110 -11.35 9.01 -13.65
N LEU A 111 -11.71 9.14 -12.36
CA LEU A 111 -13.10 9.12 -11.90
C LEU A 111 -13.93 10.31 -12.39
N GLY A 112 -13.27 11.36 -12.90
CA GLY A 112 -13.90 12.51 -13.55
C GLY A 112 -14.73 12.14 -14.77
N ALA A 113 -14.46 11.00 -15.41
CA ALA A 113 -15.24 10.48 -16.54
C ALA A 113 -16.63 9.95 -16.15
N LEU A 114 -16.87 9.76 -14.85
CA LEU A 114 -18.12 9.25 -14.31
C LEU A 114 -18.93 10.37 -13.65
N ASP A 115 -20.25 10.33 -13.81
CA ASP A 115 -21.17 11.18 -13.05
C ASP A 115 -21.32 10.70 -11.58
N GLY A 116 -22.12 11.42 -10.80
CA GLY A 116 -22.29 11.11 -9.37
C GLY A 116 -22.96 9.76 -9.10
N GLU A 117 -23.87 9.30 -9.96
CA GLU A 117 -24.55 8.02 -9.79
C GLU A 117 -23.61 6.86 -10.17
N GLN A 118 -22.95 6.97 -11.31
CA GLN A 118 -21.95 6.02 -11.78
C GLN A 118 -20.80 5.85 -10.77
N ARG A 119 -20.35 6.93 -10.11
CA ARG A 119 -19.34 6.85 -9.05
C ARG A 119 -19.83 6.04 -7.85
N ARG A 120 -21.07 6.25 -7.40
CA ARG A 120 -21.65 5.47 -6.28
C ARG A 120 -21.80 3.99 -6.64
N SER A 121 -22.22 3.69 -7.87
CA SER A 121 -22.30 2.31 -8.33
C SER A 121 -20.92 1.66 -8.41
N LEU A 122 -19.91 2.38 -8.92
CA LEU A 122 -18.54 1.88 -8.97
C LEU A 122 -17.97 1.64 -7.56
N ASP A 123 -18.19 2.56 -6.63
CA ASP A 123 -17.75 2.47 -5.24
C ASP A 123 -18.22 1.15 -4.59
N GLY A 124 -19.53 0.86 -4.66
CA GLY A 124 -20.08 -0.40 -4.13
C GLY A 124 -19.54 -1.66 -4.83
N LEU A 125 -19.29 -1.61 -6.15
CA LEU A 125 -18.69 -2.74 -6.88
C LEU A 125 -17.23 -2.95 -6.49
N VAL A 126 -16.46 -1.87 -6.30
CA VAL A 126 -15.07 -1.92 -5.84
C VAL A 126 -15.00 -2.50 -4.44
N ASP A 127 -15.90 -2.11 -3.53
CA ASP A 127 -15.98 -2.67 -2.19
C ASP A 127 -16.20 -4.18 -2.20
N LEU A 128 -17.15 -4.66 -3.00
CA LEU A 128 -17.42 -6.09 -3.15
C LEU A 128 -16.21 -6.86 -3.67
N LEU A 129 -15.54 -6.33 -4.71
CA LEU A 129 -14.37 -6.97 -5.30
C LEU A 129 -13.17 -6.98 -4.35
N LEU A 130 -12.94 -5.89 -3.61
CA LEU A 130 -11.86 -5.81 -2.62
C LEU A 130 -12.10 -6.74 -1.43
N ALA A 131 -13.34 -6.82 -0.94
CA ALA A 131 -13.70 -7.80 0.09
C ALA A 131 -13.52 -9.23 -0.40
N ALA A 132 -13.96 -9.55 -1.62
CA ALA A 132 -13.79 -10.88 -2.22
C ALA A 132 -12.31 -11.27 -2.40
N ALA A 133 -11.45 -10.30 -2.74
CA ALA A 133 -10.01 -10.51 -2.88
C ALA A 133 -9.28 -10.68 -1.53
N THR A 134 -9.94 -10.42 -0.40
CA THR A 134 -9.34 -10.45 0.93
C THR A 134 -9.60 -11.78 1.63
N ASN A 135 -8.54 -12.55 1.86
CA ASN A 135 -8.58 -13.86 2.53
C ASN A 135 -7.86 -13.88 3.90
N GLY A 136 -7.53 -12.71 4.45
CA GLY A 136 -6.91 -12.55 5.77
C GLY A 136 -6.09 -11.26 5.86
N ARG A 137 -5.57 -10.94 7.05
CA ARG A 137 -4.79 -9.73 7.33
C ARG A 137 -3.49 -9.65 6.54
N ALA A 138 -2.85 -10.78 6.28
CA ALA A 138 -1.63 -10.82 5.47
C ALA A 138 -1.91 -10.29 4.05
N THR A 139 -2.95 -10.81 3.40
CA THR A 139 -3.39 -10.36 2.07
C THR A 139 -3.92 -8.94 2.10
N ALA A 140 -4.64 -8.55 3.15
CA ALA A 140 -5.07 -7.17 3.35
C ALA A 140 -3.89 -6.18 3.34
N ARG A 141 -2.77 -6.50 4.00
CA ARG A 141 -1.57 -5.66 3.97
C ARG A 141 -0.98 -5.55 2.56
N CYS A 142 -0.98 -6.63 1.81
CA CYS A 142 -0.54 -6.61 0.41
C CYS A 142 -1.45 -5.70 -0.43
N ILE A 143 -2.77 -5.85 -0.34
CA ILE A 143 -3.73 -5.01 -1.07
C ILE A 143 -3.59 -3.54 -0.68
N CYS A 144 -3.54 -3.26 0.62
CA CYS A 144 -3.52 -1.91 1.17
C CYS A 144 -2.13 -1.26 1.25
N ARG A 145 -1.09 -1.84 0.64
CA ARG A 145 0.31 -1.33 0.71
C ARG A 145 0.51 0.06 0.11
N PHE A 146 -0.42 0.50 -0.72
CA PHE A 146 -0.49 1.86 -1.22
C PHE A 146 -1.55 2.69 -0.51
N CYS A 147 -2.47 2.09 0.25
CA CYS A 147 -3.69 2.73 0.71
C CYS A 147 -3.45 4.02 1.52
N ALA A 148 -4.40 4.93 1.37
CA ALA A 148 -4.56 6.10 2.20
C ALA A 148 -5.32 5.71 3.48
N HIS A 149 -4.63 5.13 4.47
CA HIS A 149 -5.29 4.49 5.62
C HIS A 149 -6.14 5.43 6.50
N GLY A 150 -5.92 6.76 6.46
CA GLY A 150 -6.84 7.72 7.10
C GLY A 150 -8.05 8.14 6.26
N ILE A 151 -8.24 7.53 5.08
CA ILE A 151 -9.46 7.66 4.26
C ILE A 151 -10.25 6.36 4.33
N CYS A 152 -9.55 5.22 4.20
CA CYS A 152 -10.11 3.89 4.22
C CYS A 152 -9.93 3.28 5.62
N GLU A 153 -10.75 3.71 6.58
CA GLU A 153 -10.68 3.31 8.00
C GLU A 153 -12.03 2.77 8.52
N GLY A 154 -11.97 1.92 9.54
CA GLY A 154 -13.15 1.33 10.18
C GLY A 154 -14.09 0.66 9.18
N ALA A 155 -15.40 0.94 9.33
CA ALA A 155 -16.45 0.38 8.48
C ALA A 155 -16.40 0.85 7.02
N ALA A 156 -15.70 1.96 6.72
CA ALA A 156 -15.50 2.43 5.35
C ALA A 156 -14.41 1.64 4.59
N CYS A 157 -13.69 0.73 5.26
CA CYS A 157 -12.67 -0.09 4.63
C CYS A 157 -13.21 -1.48 4.30
N PRO A 158 -13.46 -1.83 3.01
CA PRO A 158 -13.94 -3.16 2.64
C PRO A 158 -12.91 -4.26 2.97
N VAL A 159 -11.63 -3.96 2.78
CA VAL A 159 -10.52 -4.89 3.04
C VAL A 159 -10.31 -5.11 4.54
N GLY A 160 -10.27 -4.02 5.32
CA GLY A 160 -10.08 -4.06 6.77
C GLY A 160 -11.25 -4.71 7.49
N SER A 161 -12.49 -4.40 7.07
CA SER A 161 -13.70 -5.04 7.58
C SER A 161 -13.68 -6.54 7.28
N ARG A 162 -13.36 -6.95 6.05
CA ARG A 162 -13.26 -8.36 5.69
C ARG A 162 -12.17 -9.09 6.48
N ALA A 163 -10.99 -8.50 6.62
CA ALA A 163 -9.89 -9.08 7.39
C ALA A 163 -10.26 -9.24 8.87
N THR A 164 -11.04 -8.32 9.44
CA THR A 164 -11.52 -8.39 10.83
C THR A 164 -12.50 -9.55 11.03
N VAL A 165 -13.40 -9.78 10.07
CA VAL A 165 -14.31 -10.94 10.10
C VAL A 165 -13.56 -12.27 10.06
N LEU A 166 -12.45 -12.33 9.30
CA LEU A 166 -11.67 -13.56 9.13
C LEU A 166 -10.73 -13.84 10.31
N ASP A 167 -10.02 -12.81 10.79
CA ASP A 167 -8.91 -12.98 11.74
C ASP A 167 -9.19 -12.34 13.13
N GLY A 168 -10.40 -11.86 13.37
CA GLY A 168 -10.77 -11.07 14.55
C GLY A 168 -10.20 -9.65 14.52
N GLU A 169 -10.43 -8.87 15.57
CA GLU A 169 -9.94 -7.48 15.66
C GLU A 169 -8.42 -7.37 15.53
N PHE A 170 -7.97 -6.32 14.85
CA PHE A 170 -6.55 -6.02 14.77
C PHE A 170 -6.07 -5.45 16.10
N LYS A 171 -5.38 -6.26 16.89
CA LYS A 171 -4.57 -5.76 18.00
C LYS A 171 -3.32 -5.13 17.40
N GLU A 172 -3.28 -3.81 17.37
CA GLU A 172 -2.12 -3.06 16.91
C GLU A 172 -0.86 -3.60 17.61
N ARG A 173 0.20 -3.92 16.86
CA ARG A 173 1.47 -4.28 17.48
C ARG A 173 1.86 -3.09 18.34
N ARG A 174 1.99 -3.30 19.66
CA ARG A 174 2.57 -2.28 20.53
C ARG A 174 3.89 -1.86 19.90
N ARG A 175 4.15 -0.55 19.79
CA ARG A 175 5.40 0.02 19.23
C ARG A 175 6.70 -0.54 19.87
N ASP A 176 6.54 -1.29 20.97
CA ASP A 176 7.58 -1.83 21.83
C ASP A 176 7.68 -3.37 21.80
N ASP A 177 6.96 -4.08 20.91
CA ASP A 177 7.06 -5.54 20.81
C ASP A 177 8.22 -5.97 19.88
N PRO A 178 9.36 -6.51 20.39
CA PRO A 178 10.60 -6.64 19.63
C PRO A 178 10.75 -7.97 18.85
N GLY A 179 9.74 -8.83 18.76
CA GLY A 179 9.98 -10.18 18.21
C GLY A 179 8.75 -10.95 17.71
N ALA A 180 8.29 -10.63 16.50
CA ALA A 180 7.48 -11.54 15.69
C ALA A 180 8.23 -11.95 14.42
#